data_AF-A0AAV6HY11-F1
#
_entry.id   AF-A0AAV6HY11-F1
#
_cell.length_a   1.000
_cell.length_b   1.000
_cell.length_c   1.000
_cell.angle_alpha   90.00
_cell.angle_beta   90.00
_cell.angle_gamma   90.00
#
_symmetry.space_group_name_H-M   'P 1'
#
loop_
_entity.id
_entity.type
_entity.pdbx_description
1 polymer ?
#
loop_
_entity_poly.entity_id
_entity_poly.type
_entity_poly.pdbx_seq_one_letter_code
_entity_poly.pdbx_strand_id
1 'polypeptide(L)'
;MKNHERVANLALAGLTVAPLVVKVDPNLNVILTACLTVYVGCYRSVKATPPSETMSNEHAMRFPLVGSAMLLSLFLLFKFVSKDLVNAVLTCYFFVLGIVALSATLLPAIRRFLPNHWNEDLIVWRFPYFRSLEVEFTRSQIIAGIPGTFFCAWYASQKHWLANNVLGLAFCVQVRKR
;
A
#
# COMPACT_ATOMS: atom_id res chain seq x y z
N MET A 1 18.35 -0.67 17.70
CA MET A 1 17.11 -0.35 16.96
C MET A 1 17.14 -0.77 15.48
N LYS A 2 18.13 -0.34 14.66
CA LYS A 2 18.21 -0.71 13.22
C LYS A 2 18.34 -2.22 12.90
N ASN A 3 18.94 -3.03 13.77
CA ASN A 3 19.12 -4.47 13.51
C ASN A 3 17.80 -5.27 13.58
N HIS A 4 16.91 -4.95 14.52
CA HIS A 4 15.64 -5.69 14.67
C HIS A 4 14.71 -5.43 13.48
N GLU A 5 14.70 -4.19 12.96
CA GLU A 5 13.98 -3.84 11.75
C GLU A 5 14.54 -4.59 10.53
N ARG A 6 15.87 -4.66 10.37
CA ARG A 6 16.50 -5.41 9.26
C ARG A 6 16.18 -6.89 9.33
N VAL A 7 16.26 -7.50 10.51
CA VAL A 7 15.91 -8.91 10.73
C VAL A 7 14.44 -9.16 10.41
N ALA A 8 13.53 -8.29 10.86
CA ALA A 8 12.10 -8.44 10.58
C ALA A 8 11.78 -8.29 9.08
N ASN A 9 12.43 -7.36 8.36
CA ASN A 9 12.27 -7.24 6.91
C ASN A 9 12.86 -8.43 6.15
N LEU A 10 14.00 -8.98 6.60
CA LEU A 10 14.62 -10.16 5.98
C LEU A 10 13.77 -11.41 6.23
N ALA A 11 13.22 -11.57 7.44
CA ALA A 11 12.28 -12.64 7.75
C ALA A 11 11.01 -12.52 6.90
N LEU A 12 10.48 -11.31 6.74
CA LEU A 12 9.31 -11.05 5.89
C LEU A 12 9.57 -11.37 4.42
N ALA A 13 10.73 -10.98 3.89
CA ALA A 13 11.14 -11.31 2.52
C ALA A 13 11.37 -12.82 2.34
N GLY A 14 11.98 -13.47 3.32
CA GLY A 14 12.18 -14.92 3.31
C GLY A 14 10.85 -15.67 3.32
N LEU A 15 9.90 -15.24 4.15
CA LEU A 15 8.61 -15.87 4.30
C LEU A 15 7.68 -15.64 3.10
N THR A 16 7.79 -14.50 2.41
CA THR A 16 7.02 -14.26 1.17
C THR A 16 7.56 -15.08 -0.01
N VAL A 17 8.86 -15.40 -0.02
CA VAL A 17 9.52 -16.18 -1.08
C VAL A 17 9.54 -17.68 -0.79
N ALA A 18 9.54 -18.10 0.48
CA ALA A 18 9.57 -19.51 0.90
C ALA A 18 8.52 -20.42 0.22
N PRO A 19 7.25 -19.99 0.01
CA PRO A 19 6.22 -20.83 -0.63
C PRO A 19 6.45 -21.03 -2.14
N LEU A 20 7.37 -20.29 -2.76
CA LEU A 20 7.76 -20.50 -4.16
C LEU A 20 8.73 -21.68 -4.32
N VAL A 21 9.45 -22.05 -3.25
CA VAL A 21 10.51 -23.07 -3.30
C VAL A 21 10.15 -24.31 -2.48
N VAL A 22 9.37 -24.14 -1.41
CA VAL A 22 8.99 -25.21 -0.48
C VAL A 22 7.47 -25.24 -0.34
N LYS A 23 6.88 -26.45 -0.28
CA LYS A 23 5.47 -26.61 0.08
C LYS A 23 5.28 -26.27 1.56
N VAL A 24 4.98 -25.01 1.82
CA VAL A 24 4.59 -24.50 3.15
C VAL A 24 3.07 -24.52 3.25
N ASP A 25 2.53 -24.87 4.43
CA ASP A 25 1.10 -24.77 4.70
C ASP A 25 0.61 -23.32 4.44
N PRO A 26 -0.39 -23.12 3.56
CA PRO A 26 -0.86 -21.78 3.21
C PRO A 26 -1.40 -20.98 4.40
N ASN A 27 -2.08 -21.63 5.34
CA ASN A 27 -2.66 -20.97 6.50
C ASN A 27 -1.57 -20.45 7.42
N LEU A 28 -0.55 -21.27 7.67
CA LEU A 28 0.60 -20.88 8.50
C LEU A 28 1.37 -19.72 7.86
N ASN A 29 1.61 -19.79 6.55
CA ASN A 29 2.32 -18.74 5.83
C ASN A 29 1.55 -17.41 5.86
N VAL A 30 0.23 -17.42 5.64
CA VAL A 30 -0.60 -16.20 5.68
C VAL A 30 -0.61 -15.60 7.08
N ILE A 31 -0.76 -16.41 8.14
CA ILE A 31 -0.74 -15.92 9.52
C ILE A 31 0.62 -15.29 9.85
N LEU A 32 1.72 -15.99 9.57
CA LEU A 32 3.06 -15.51 9.89
C LEU A 32 3.43 -14.25 9.09
N THR A 33 3.10 -14.20 7.79
CA THR A 33 3.34 -13.00 6.96
C THR A 33 2.51 -11.83 7.48
N ALA A 34 1.23 -12.02 7.79
CA ALA A 34 0.37 -10.97 8.34
C ALA A 34 0.85 -10.46 9.71
N CYS A 35 1.23 -11.35 10.62
CA CYS A 35 1.75 -10.94 11.93
C CYS A 35 3.05 -10.14 11.80
N LEU A 36 3.96 -10.56 10.92
CA LEU A 36 5.21 -9.83 10.66
C LEU A 36 4.98 -8.49 9.96
N THR A 37 4.06 -8.41 9.00
CA THR A 37 3.73 -7.12 8.34
C THR A 37 3.15 -6.13 9.34
N VAL A 38 2.24 -6.58 10.21
CA VAL A 38 1.66 -5.74 11.27
C VAL A 38 2.73 -5.32 12.25
N TYR A 39 3.57 -6.24 12.74
CA TYR A 39 4.67 -5.92 13.66
C TYR A 39 5.62 -4.88 13.06
N VAL A 40 6.08 -5.08 11.81
CA VAL A 40 6.97 -4.15 11.11
C VAL A 40 6.27 -2.80 10.88
N GLY A 41 4.98 -2.81 10.55
CA GLY A 41 4.16 -1.61 10.39
C GLY A 41 4.04 -0.81 11.68
N CYS A 42 3.66 -1.45 12.78
CA CYS A 42 3.55 -0.84 14.10
C CYS A 42 4.90 -0.28 14.56
N TYR A 43 5.96 -1.08 14.51
CA TYR A 43 7.30 -0.65 14.94
C TYR A 43 7.81 0.56 14.15
N ARG A 44 7.48 0.66 12.87
CA ARG A 44 7.86 1.79 12.01
C ARG A 44 6.95 3.02 12.13
N SER A 45 5.73 2.86 12.65
CA SER A 45 4.73 3.92 12.78
C SER A 45 4.88 4.73 14.07
N VAL A 46 5.45 4.14 15.12
CA VAL A 46 5.68 4.81 16.41
C VAL A 46 6.69 5.94 16.23
N LYS A 47 6.19 7.19 16.14
CA LYS A 47 6.98 8.42 16.31
C LYS A 47 7.05 8.74 17.80
N ALA A 48 8.20 9.17 18.29
CA ALA A 48 8.37 9.64 19.67
C ALA A 48 7.73 11.03 19.82
N THR A 49 6.40 11.07 19.85
CA THR A 49 5.64 12.29 20.13
C THR A 49 5.18 12.21 21.60
N PRO A 50 5.31 13.27 22.41
CA PRO A 50 4.75 13.28 23.77
C PRO A 50 3.24 13.06 23.71
N PRO A 51 2.63 12.47 24.76
CA PRO A 51 1.21 12.16 24.77
C PRO A 51 0.40 13.45 24.74
N SER A 52 -0.02 13.87 23.56
CA SER A 52 -1.10 14.85 23.42
C SER A 52 -2.40 14.06 23.59
N GLU A 53 -3.26 14.48 24.52
CA GLU A 53 -4.60 13.91 24.63
C GLU A 53 -5.30 14.10 23.30
N THR A 54 -5.39 13.00 22.56
CA THR A 54 -6.01 12.97 21.24
C THR A 54 -7.34 12.28 21.43
N MET A 55 -8.40 13.09 21.45
CA MET A 55 -9.84 12.80 21.30
C MET A 55 -10.70 13.30 22.48
N SER A 56 -11.43 14.40 22.25
CA SER A 56 -12.56 14.84 23.08
C SER A 56 -13.69 13.78 23.04
N ASN A 57 -14.40 13.58 24.16
CA ASN A 57 -15.53 12.63 24.30
C ASN A 57 -16.59 12.75 23.19
N GLU A 58 -16.76 13.95 22.64
CA GLU A 58 -17.69 14.21 21.53
C GLU A 58 -17.28 13.47 20.23
N HIS A 59 -15.98 13.34 19.95
CA HIS A 59 -15.47 12.59 18.80
C HIS A 59 -15.55 11.08 19.02
N ALA A 60 -15.35 10.62 20.27
CA ALA A 60 -15.47 9.21 20.62
C ALA A 60 -16.90 8.69 20.43
N MET A 61 -17.92 9.50 20.73
CA MET A 61 -19.32 9.09 20.60
C MET A 61 -19.85 9.13 19.16
N ARG A 62 -19.17 9.82 18.24
CA ARG A 62 -19.47 9.76 16.79
C ARG A 62 -18.93 8.48 16.15
N PHE A 63 -17.95 7.83 16.77
CA PHE A 63 -17.30 6.64 16.23
C PHE A 63 -18.27 5.46 16.01
N PRO A 64 -19.15 5.08 16.96
CA PRO A 64 -20.11 3.99 16.76
C PRO A 64 -21.17 4.30 15.69
N LEU A 65 -21.61 5.56 15.60
CA LEU A 65 -22.59 6.01 14.61
C LEU A 65 -22.04 5.93 13.19
N VAL A 66 -20.82 6.46 12.98
CA VAL A 66 -20.12 6.37 11.69
C VAL A 66 -19.82 4.91 11.35
N GLY A 67 -19.38 4.10 12.33
CA GLY A 67 -19.15 2.67 12.14
C GLY A 67 -20.41 1.92 11.70
N SER A 68 -21.55 2.18 12.35
CA SER A 68 -22.83 1.56 12.01
C SER A 68 -23.31 1.94 10.61
N ALA A 69 -23.19 3.22 10.26
CA ALA A 69 -23.49 3.71 8.91
C ALA A 69 -22.58 3.05 7.86
N MET A 70 -21.28 2.94 8.12
CA MET A 70 -20.32 2.30 7.20
C MET A 70 -20.64 0.82 6.99
N LEU A 71 -20.95 0.08 8.06
CA LEU A 71 -21.33 -1.33 7.97
C LEU A 71 -22.62 -1.54 7.20
N LEU A 72 -23.62 -0.68 7.41
CA LEU A 72 -24.87 -0.71 6.66
C LEU A 72 -24.63 -0.38 5.18
N SER A 73 -23.84 0.64 4.85
CA SER A 73 -23.48 0.94 3.47
C SER A 73 -22.74 -0.21 2.78
N LEU A 74 -21.79 -0.85 3.49
CA LEU A 74 -21.06 -2.00 2.97
C LEU A 74 -21.96 -3.21 2.74
N PHE A 75 -22.92 -3.45 3.64
CA PHE A 75 -23.93 -4.49 3.48
C PHE A 75 -24.82 -4.25 2.25
N LEU A 76 -25.32 -3.03 2.07
CA LEU A 76 -26.13 -2.68 0.90
C LEU A 76 -25.32 -2.81 -0.39
N LEU A 77 -24.04 -2.40 -0.38
CA LEU A 77 -23.15 -2.55 -1.51
C LEU A 77 -22.99 -4.02 -1.92
N PHE A 78 -22.71 -4.92 -0.98
CA PHE A 78 -22.63 -6.35 -1.30
C PHE A 78 -23.99 -7.00 -1.65
N LYS A 79 -25.10 -6.43 -1.18
CA LYS A 79 -26.44 -6.93 -1.49
C LYS A 79 -26.92 -6.53 -2.88
N PHE A 80 -26.65 -5.30 -3.32
CA PHE A 80 -27.14 -4.77 -4.59
C PHE A 80 -26.13 -4.89 -5.73
N VAL A 81 -24.83 -5.03 -5.42
CA VAL A 81 -23.79 -5.16 -6.44
C VAL A 81 -23.44 -6.64 -6.63
N SER A 82 -23.37 -7.09 -7.88
CA SER A 82 -22.97 -8.45 -8.20
C SER A 82 -21.51 -8.70 -7.81
N LYS A 83 -21.19 -9.94 -7.42
CA LYS A 83 -19.84 -10.35 -7.01
C LYS A 83 -18.79 -10.01 -8.08
N ASP A 84 -19.15 -10.12 -9.34
CA ASP A 84 -18.25 -9.83 -10.46
C ASP A 84 -17.95 -8.34 -10.60
N LEU A 85 -18.96 -7.46 -10.39
CA LEU A 85 -18.74 -6.02 -10.42
C LEU A 85 -17.90 -5.57 -9.22
N VAL A 86 -18.15 -6.11 -8.02
CA VAL A 86 -17.31 -5.83 -6.84
C VAL A 86 -15.86 -6.24 -7.11
N ASN A 87 -15.63 -7.45 -7.62
CA ASN A 87 -14.29 -7.94 -7.91
C ASN A 87 -13.59 -7.11 -9.00
N ALA A 88 -14.32 -6.68 -10.03
CA ALA A 88 -13.81 -5.81 -11.08
C ALA A 88 -13.41 -4.43 -10.53
N VAL A 89 -14.28 -3.80 -9.73
CA VAL A 89 -14.01 -2.50 -9.10
C VAL A 89 -12.81 -2.62 -8.15
N LEU A 90 -12.76 -3.67 -7.33
CA LEU A 90 -11.66 -3.90 -6.40
C LEU A 90 -10.34 -4.17 -7.14
N THR A 91 -10.38 -4.92 -8.24
CA THR A 91 -9.20 -5.15 -9.10
C THR A 91 -8.72 -3.83 -9.72
N CYS A 92 -9.64 -3.00 -10.24
CA CYS A 92 -9.31 -1.67 -10.77
C CYS A 92 -8.70 -0.76 -9.70
N TYR A 93 -9.29 -0.76 -8.50
CA TYR A 93 -8.81 0.00 -7.35
C TYR A 93 -7.39 -0.41 -6.95
N PHE A 94 -7.14 -1.72 -6.78
CA PHE A 94 -5.81 -2.23 -6.45
C PHE A 94 -4.82 -2.05 -7.60
N PHE A 95 -5.27 -2.02 -8.84
CA PHE A 95 -4.42 -1.71 -9.99
C PHE A 95 -3.92 -0.27 -9.93
N VAL A 96 -4.81 0.71 -9.81
CA VAL A 96 -4.43 2.13 -9.77
C VAL A 96 -3.59 2.45 -8.54
N LEU A 97 -4.04 2.05 -7.36
CA LEU A 97 -3.27 2.27 -6.14
C LEU A 97 -1.97 1.48 -6.11
N GLY A 98 -1.96 0.28 -6.67
CA GLY A 98 -0.78 -0.56 -6.78
C GLY A 98 0.33 0.11 -7.59
N ILE A 99 -0.01 0.71 -8.75
CA ILE A 99 0.98 1.44 -9.56
C ILE A 99 1.58 2.60 -8.78
N VAL A 100 0.75 3.37 -8.08
CA VAL A 100 1.21 4.51 -7.26
C VAL A 100 2.08 4.04 -6.09
N ALA A 101 1.68 2.99 -5.37
CA ALA A 101 2.42 2.48 -4.23
C ALA A 101 3.74 1.82 -4.65
N LEU A 102 3.73 1.02 -5.72
CA LEU A 102 4.92 0.36 -6.26
C LEU A 102 5.91 1.37 -6.85
N SER A 103 5.43 2.34 -7.63
CA SER A 103 6.29 3.39 -8.16
C SER A 103 6.97 4.19 -7.04
N ALA A 104 6.24 4.56 -5.98
CA ALA A 104 6.78 5.32 -4.85
C ALA A 104 7.73 4.50 -3.93
N THR A 105 7.51 3.18 -3.83
CA THR A 105 8.41 2.28 -3.11
C THR A 105 9.68 1.96 -3.89
N LEU A 106 9.59 1.89 -5.23
CA LEU A 106 10.72 1.62 -6.11
C LEU A 106 11.54 2.87 -6.46
N LEU A 107 10.93 4.05 -6.36
CA LEU A 107 11.57 5.35 -6.58
C LEU A 107 12.95 5.51 -5.87
N PRO A 108 13.13 5.22 -4.56
CA PRO A 108 14.44 5.34 -3.92
C PRO A 108 15.49 4.35 -4.43
N ALA A 109 15.09 3.21 -5.00
CA ALA A 109 16.02 2.26 -5.61
C ALA A 109 16.43 2.77 -7.01
N ILE A 110 15.46 3.22 -7.81
CA ILE A 110 15.67 3.74 -9.17
C ILE A 110 16.50 5.03 -9.13
N ARG A 111 16.23 5.95 -8.19
CA ARG A 111 17.00 7.19 -8.00
C ARG A 111 18.50 6.97 -7.78
N ARG A 112 18.93 5.79 -7.29
CA ARG A 112 20.37 5.47 -7.13
C ARG A 112 21.07 5.16 -8.45
N PHE A 113 20.30 4.73 -9.45
CA PHE A 113 20.81 4.35 -10.77
C PHE A 113 20.54 5.42 -11.83
N LEU A 114 19.66 6.39 -11.57
CA LEU A 114 19.35 7.48 -12.50
C LEU A 114 20.31 8.67 -12.34
N PRO A 115 20.65 9.38 -13.43
CA PRO A 115 21.39 10.63 -13.37
C PRO A 115 20.65 11.69 -12.53
N ASN A 116 21.38 12.49 -11.74
CA ASN A 116 20.81 13.50 -10.84
C ASN A 116 19.83 14.47 -11.53
N HIS A 117 20.06 14.77 -12.81
CA HIS A 117 19.21 15.70 -13.58
C HIS A 117 17.76 15.21 -13.78
N TRP A 118 17.48 13.90 -13.71
CA TRP A 118 16.12 13.35 -13.83
C TRP A 118 15.31 13.46 -12.53
N ASN A 119 15.96 13.91 -11.46
CA ASN A 119 15.37 13.98 -10.14
C ASN A 119 14.90 15.39 -9.77
N GLU A 120 15.38 16.42 -10.48
CA GLU A 120 15.13 17.84 -10.20
C GLU A 120 13.98 18.43 -11.05
N ASP A 121 13.65 17.82 -12.18
CA ASP A 121 12.52 18.23 -13.03
C ASP A 121 11.18 17.81 -12.40
N LEU A 122 10.62 18.70 -11.59
CA LEU A 122 9.24 18.64 -11.10
C LEU A 122 8.28 19.08 -12.21
N ILE A 123 7.54 18.12 -12.78
CA ILE A 123 6.43 18.41 -13.68
C ILE A 123 5.20 18.62 -12.78
N VAL A 124 4.89 19.89 -12.51
CA VAL A 124 3.70 20.28 -11.75
C VAL A 124 2.52 20.31 -12.70
N TRP A 125 1.61 19.35 -12.58
CA TRP A 125 0.40 19.34 -13.38
C TRP A 125 -0.75 19.99 -12.59
N ARG A 126 -1.16 21.19 -13.03
CA ARG A 126 -2.28 21.93 -12.44
C ARG A 126 -3.53 21.70 -13.25
N PHE A 127 -4.54 21.07 -12.64
CA PHE A 127 -5.86 20.97 -13.25
C PHE A 127 -6.59 22.32 -13.17
N PRO A 128 -7.10 22.86 -14.29
CA PRO A 128 -7.74 24.18 -14.31
C PRO A 128 -9.04 24.27 -13.49
N TYR A 129 -9.68 23.14 -13.15
CA TYR A 129 -10.97 23.09 -12.46
C TYR A 129 -10.89 22.73 -10.96
N PHE A 130 -9.78 22.16 -10.48
CA PHE A 130 -9.61 21.71 -9.09
C PHE A 130 -8.34 22.30 -8.48
N ARG A 131 -8.48 23.49 -7.87
CA ARG A 131 -7.35 24.27 -7.32
C ARG A 131 -6.60 23.60 -6.16
N SER A 132 -7.14 22.53 -5.57
CA SER A 132 -6.51 21.76 -4.47
C SER A 132 -5.87 20.43 -4.91
N LEU A 133 -5.90 20.07 -6.20
CA LEU A 133 -5.24 18.87 -6.71
C LEU A 133 -4.00 19.28 -7.50
N GLU A 134 -2.97 19.71 -6.77
CA GLU A 134 -1.63 19.88 -7.33
C GLU A 134 -0.94 18.52 -7.30
N VAL A 135 -0.80 17.90 -8.47
CA VAL A 135 -0.13 16.61 -8.59
C VAL A 135 1.27 16.85 -9.14
N GLU A 136 2.25 16.77 -8.25
CA GLU A 136 3.66 16.91 -8.57
C GLU A 136 4.21 15.55 -9.02
N PHE A 137 4.60 15.43 -10.29
CA PHE A 137 5.25 14.25 -10.81
C PHE A 137 6.69 14.57 -11.22
N THR A 138 7.66 13.85 -10.65
CA THR A 138 9.05 13.90 -11.13
C THR A 138 9.21 12.98 -12.34
N ARG A 139 10.07 13.30 -13.31
CA ARG A 139 10.43 12.37 -14.41
C ARG A 139 10.89 11.00 -13.87
N SER A 140 11.61 10.98 -12.75
CA SER A 140 11.99 9.75 -12.03
C SER A 140 10.80 8.91 -11.56
N GLN A 141 9.65 9.50 -11.23
CA GLN A 141 8.44 8.77 -10.82
C GLN A 141 7.75 8.11 -12.02
N ILE A 142 7.75 8.75 -13.19
CA ILE A 142 7.22 8.17 -14.43
C ILE A 142 8.00 6.91 -14.79
N ILE A 143 9.34 6.99 -14.72
CA ILE A 143 10.23 5.85 -14.99
C ILE A 143 10.06 4.75 -13.95
N ALA A 144 9.91 5.13 -12.66
CA ALA A 144 9.59 4.17 -11.60
C ALA A 144 8.19 3.54 -11.73
N GLY A 145 7.27 4.23 -12.43
CA GLY A 145 5.94 3.74 -12.75
C GLY A 145 5.93 2.62 -13.77
N ILE A 146 6.86 2.60 -14.73
CA ILE A 146 6.92 1.58 -15.79
C ILE A 146 6.94 0.15 -15.20
N PRO A 147 7.91 -0.24 -14.35
CA PRO A 147 7.92 -1.58 -13.75
C PRO A 147 6.71 -1.83 -12.84
N GLY A 148 6.20 -0.79 -12.15
CA GLY A 148 4.98 -0.88 -11.35
C GLY A 148 3.74 -1.23 -12.19
N THR A 149 3.60 -0.62 -13.37
CA THR A 149 2.51 -0.89 -14.32
C THR A 149 2.59 -2.30 -14.88
N PHE A 150 3.78 -2.77 -15.27
CA PHE A 150 3.96 -4.17 -15.71
C PHE A 150 3.59 -5.17 -14.60
N PHE A 151 4.01 -4.91 -13.36
CA PHE A 151 3.66 -5.75 -12.21
C PHE A 151 2.16 -5.76 -11.92
N CYS A 152 1.51 -4.60 -11.96
CA CYS A 152 0.06 -4.48 -11.78
C CYS A 152 -0.73 -5.10 -12.94
N ALA A 153 -0.24 -5.06 -14.18
CA ALA A 153 -0.87 -5.72 -15.33
C ALA A 153 -0.78 -7.25 -15.21
N TRP A 154 0.35 -7.77 -14.74
CA TRP A 154 0.50 -9.18 -14.40
C TRP A 154 -0.44 -9.59 -13.27
N TYR A 155 -0.56 -8.76 -12.22
CA TYR A 155 -1.52 -8.96 -11.14
C TYR A 155 -2.96 -9.03 -11.65
N ALA A 156 -3.39 -8.10 -12.51
CA ALA A 156 -4.75 -8.06 -13.04
C ALA A 156 -5.09 -9.31 -13.88
N SER A 157 -4.10 -9.85 -14.61
CA SER A 157 -4.29 -10.99 -15.50
C SER A 157 -4.29 -12.34 -14.76
N GLN A 158 -3.37 -12.52 -13.82
CA GLN A 158 -3.17 -13.83 -13.14
C GLN A 158 -3.81 -13.90 -11.76
N LYS A 159 -4.17 -12.75 -11.15
CA LYS A 159 -4.63 -12.63 -9.76
C LYS A 159 -3.76 -13.45 -8.80
N HIS A 160 -2.46 -13.50 -9.08
CA HIS A 160 -1.54 -14.39 -8.40
C HIS A 160 -1.41 -14.00 -6.93
N TRP A 161 -1.45 -14.98 -6.03
CA TRP A 161 -1.38 -14.76 -4.58
C TRP A 161 -0.14 -13.97 -4.16
N LEU A 162 1.01 -14.22 -4.79
CA LEU A 162 2.27 -13.50 -4.54
C LEU A 162 2.14 -12.01 -4.84
N ALA A 163 1.50 -11.66 -5.96
CA ALA A 163 1.35 -10.27 -6.37
C ALA A 163 0.47 -9.49 -5.39
N ASN A 164 -0.59 -10.13 -4.85
CA ASN A 164 -1.39 -9.57 -3.77
C ASN A 164 -0.56 -9.28 -2.52
N ASN A 165 0.29 -10.23 -2.10
CA ASN A 165 1.13 -10.04 -0.92
C ASN A 165 2.15 -8.91 -1.11
N VAL A 166 2.76 -8.81 -2.30
CA VAL A 166 3.70 -7.73 -2.64
C VAL A 166 3.00 -6.36 -2.65
N LEU A 167 1.78 -6.26 -3.20
CA LEU A 167 0.99 -5.04 -3.16
C LEU A 167 0.64 -4.64 -1.72
N GLY A 168 0.23 -5.61 -0.88
CA GLY A 168 -0.03 -5.37 0.54
C GLY A 168 1.19 -4.80 1.27
N LEU A 169 2.38 -5.37 1.03
CA LEU A 169 3.64 -4.87 1.57
C LEU A 169 3.94 -3.44 1.10
N ALA A 170 3.76 -3.17 -0.19
CA ALA A 170 3.99 -1.86 -0.77
C ALA A 170 3.09 -0.79 -0.13
N PHE A 171 1.81 -1.10 0.10
CA PHE A 171 0.88 -0.22 0.80
C PHE A 171 1.33 0.06 2.23
N CYS A 172 1.68 -0.98 3.00
CA CYS A 172 2.15 -0.82 4.37
C CYS A 172 3.41 0.06 4.47
N VAL A 173 4.34 -0.07 3.52
CA VAL A 173 5.58 0.72 3.51
C VAL A 173 5.32 2.18 3.11
N GLN A 174 4.40 2.43 2.17
CA GLN A 174 4.15 3.77 1.63
C GLN A 174 3.37 4.68 2.59
N VAL A 175 2.45 4.15 3.40
CA VAL A 175 1.69 4.93 4.41
C VAL A 175 2.62 5.72 5.35
N ARG A 176 3.84 5.23 5.59
CA ARG A 176 4.85 5.90 6.43
C ARG A 176 5.49 7.15 5.80
N LYS A 177 5.51 7.28 4.47
CA LYS A 177 6.29 8.33 3.78
C LYS A 177 5.57 9.69 3.67
N ARG A 178 4.36 9.83 4.21
CA ARG A 178 3.67 11.12 4.37
C ARG A 178 3.78 11.64 5.80
#